data_AF-A0AAD5C6G7-F1
#
_entry.id   AF-A0AAD5C6G7-F1
#
_cell.length_a   1.000
_cell.length_b   1.000
_cell.length_c   1.000
_cell.angle_alpha   90.00
_cell.angle_beta   90.00
_cell.angle_gamma   90.00
#
_symmetry.space_group_name_H-M   'P 1'
#
loop_
_entity.id
_entity.type
_entity.pdbx_description
1 polymer ?
#
loop_
_entity_poly.entity_id
_entity_poly.type
_entity_poly.pdbx_seq_one_letter_code
_entity_poly.pdbx_strand_id
1 'polypeptide(L)' 'VKGAAMKVRAIPLRLGYIGVVNRSQEDIMLNRTMKDVLAAEEEFFRSRPVYNKVADCCGVPQLTKKMDQVFVSKHF' A
#
# COMPACT_ATOMS: atom_id res chain seq x y z
N VAL A 1 -21.03 -22.60 6.06
CA VAL A 1 -19.61 -22.67 5.67
C VAL A 1 -18.90 -21.47 6.29
N LYS A 2 -18.19 -21.65 7.41
CA LYS A 2 -17.52 -20.55 8.13
C LYS A 2 -16.23 -20.20 7.36
N GLY A 3 -16.20 -19.03 6.75
CA GLY A 3 -15.03 -18.55 5.99
C GLY A 3 -13.81 -18.48 6.89
N ALA A 4 -12.76 -19.19 6.49
CA ALA A 4 -11.46 -19.15 7.13
C ALA A 4 -10.88 -17.74 6.98
N ALA A 5 -11.01 -16.90 8.01
CA ALA A 5 -10.21 -15.69 8.13
C ALA A 5 -8.76 -16.14 8.33
N MET A 6 -7.97 -16.10 7.25
CA MET A 6 -6.55 -16.39 7.25
C MET A 6 -5.87 -15.41 8.20
N LYS A 7 -5.51 -15.89 9.39
CA LYS A 7 -4.74 -15.15 10.38
C LYS A 7 -3.34 -14.95 9.81
N VAL A 8 -3.09 -13.80 9.19
CA VAL A 8 -1.74 -13.44 8.72
C VAL A 8 -0.85 -13.37 9.95
N ARG A 9 0.01 -14.37 10.14
CA ARG A 9 1.07 -14.28 11.15
C ARG A 9 2.05 -13.24 10.64
N ALA A 10 2.33 -12.21 11.44
CA ALA A 10 3.30 -11.19 11.10
C ALA A 10 4.69 -11.85 11.01
N ILE A 11 5.21 -12.01 9.79
CA ILE A 11 6.58 -12.49 9.57
C ILE A 11 7.50 -11.27 9.66
N PRO A 12 8.52 -11.23 10.54
CA PRO A 12 9.41 -10.08 10.58
C PRO A 12 10.27 -10.04 9.30
N LEU A 13 10.18 -8.95 8.53
CA LEU A 13 11.00 -8.69 7.34
C LEU A 13 12.05 -7.62 7.65
N ARG A 14 13.28 -7.80 7.15
CA ARG A 14 14.40 -6.86 7.35
C ARG A 14 14.12 -5.44 6.84
N LEU A 15 13.29 -5.32 5.80
CA LEU A 15 12.95 -4.03 5.16
C LEU A 15 11.54 -3.54 5.54
N GLY A 16 10.86 -4.26 6.44
CA GLY A 16 9.50 -3.97 6.85
C GLY A 16 8.44 -4.26 5.78
N TYR A 17 7.28 -3.66 5.98
CA TYR A 17 6.10 -3.78 5.10
C TYR A 17 5.67 -2.41 4.58
N ILE A 18 5.03 -2.39 3.42
CA ILE A 18 4.37 -1.21 2.85
C ILE A 18 2.98 -1.66 2.42
N GLY A 19 1.94 -1.03 3.00
CA GLY A 19 0.57 -1.23 2.55
C GLY A 19 0.29 -0.38 1.33
N VAL A 20 -0.39 -0.93 0.32
CA VAL A 20 -0.85 -0.21 -0.87
C VAL A 20 -2.32 -0.53 -1.14
N VAL A 21 -3.05 0.41 -1.72
CA VAL A 21 -4.44 0.25 -2.14
C VAL A 21 -4.50 0.37 -3.65
N ASN A 22 -4.86 -0.73 -4.31
CA ASN A 22 -4.93 -0.81 -5.76
C ASN A 22 -6.36 -0.58 -6.26
N ARG A 23 -6.50 -0.43 -7.59
CA ARG A 23 -7.80 -0.39 -8.27
C ARG A 23 -8.57 -1.68 -8.04
N SER A 24 -9.84 -1.53 -7.68
CA SER A 24 -10.79 -2.63 -7.68
C SER A 24 -11.21 -3.01 -9.10
N GLN A 25 -11.91 -4.14 -9.25
CA GLN A 25 -12.43 -4.55 -10.55
C GLN A 25 -13.40 -3.52 -11.15
N GLU A 26 -14.17 -2.83 -10.30
CA GLU A 26 -15.06 -1.74 -10.71
C GLU A 26 -14.26 -0.52 -11.19
N ASP A 27 -13.22 -0.11 -10.46
CA ASP A 27 -12.37 1.01 -10.87
C ASP A 27 -11.68 0.75 -12.23
N ILE A 28 -11.35 -0.52 -12.52
CA ILE A 28 -10.82 -0.94 -13.83
C ILE A 28 -11.89 -0.78 -14.91
N MET A 29 -13.11 -1.25 -14.67
CA MET A 29 -14.21 -1.11 -15.63
C MET A 29 -14.56 0.36 -15.91
N LEU A 30 -14.52 1.20 -14.88
CA LEU A 30 -14.78 2.64 -14.98
C LEU A 30 -13.59 3.45 -15.52
N ASN A 31 -12.48 2.80 -15.90
CA ASN A 31 -11.25 3.44 -16.37
C ASN A 31 -10.77 4.59 -15.45
N ARG A 32 -10.88 4.38 -14.14
CA ARG A 32 -10.46 5.39 -13.16
C ARG A 32 -8.97 5.72 -13.37
N THR A 33 -8.66 7.02 -13.44
CA THR A 33 -7.30 7.46 -13.74
C THR A 33 -6.35 7.11 -12.62
N MET A 34 -5.08 6.88 -12.93
CA MET A 34 -4.06 6.59 -11.91
C MET A 34 -3.90 7.73 -10.91
N LYS A 35 -4.09 8.99 -11.33
CA LYS A 35 -4.02 10.15 -10.45
C LYS A 35 -5.14 10.13 -9.40
N ASP A 36 -6.36 9.79 -9.81
CA ASP A 36 -7.50 9.69 -8.90
C ASP A 36 -7.35 8.54 -7.90
N VAL A 37 -6.74 7.44 -8.34
CA VAL A 37 -6.44 6.28 -7.49
C VAL A 37 -5.40 6.63 -6.44
N LEU A 38 -4.32 7.34 -6.81
CA LEU A 38 -3.30 7.78 -5.86
C LEU A 38 -3.86 8.76 -4.82
N ALA A 39 -4.72 9.69 -5.23
CA ALA A 39 -5.39 10.60 -4.30
C ALA A 39 -6.32 9.85 -3.34
N ALA A 40 -7.10 8.90 -3.86
CA ALA A 40 -7.98 8.07 -3.04
C ALA A 40 -7.21 7.13 -2.10
N GLU A 41 -6.04 6.63 -2.52
CA GLU A 41 -5.14 5.85 -1.66
C GLU A 41 -4.66 6.68 -0.47
N GLU A 42 -4.21 7.91 -0.71
CA GLU A 42 -3.77 8.82 0.35
C GLU A 42 -4.93 9.13 1.33
N GLU A 43 -6.11 9.44 0.79
CA GLU A 43 -7.32 9.67 1.60
C GLU A 43 -7.70 8.43 2.41
N PHE A 44 -7.61 7.23 1.82
CA PHE A 44 -7.92 5.98 2.50
C PHE A 44 -7.03 5.77 3.73
N PHE A 45 -5.73 5.99 3.60
CA PHE A 45 -4.79 5.80 4.71
C PHE A 45 -4.94 6.88 5.79
N ARG A 46 -5.23 8.13 5.41
CA ARG A 46 -5.44 9.24 6.36
C ARG A 46 -6.79 9.19 7.07
N SER A 47 -7.85 8.82 6.36
CA SER A 47 -9.23 8.82 6.90
C SER A 47 -9.47 7.69 7.90
N ARG A 48 -8.77 6.55 7.77
CA ARG A 48 -9.01 5.38 8.62
C ARG A 48 -8.16 5.44 9.89
N PRO A 49 -8.76 5.47 11.09
CA PRO A 49 -8.03 5.62 12.35
C PRO A 49 -7.03 4.48 12.62
N VAL A 50 -7.27 3.29 12.07
CA VAL A 50 -6.36 2.14 12.18
C VAL A 50 -5.07 2.34 11.36
N TYR A 51 -5.15 3.03 10.23
CA TYR A 51 -4.02 3.24 9.32
C TYR A 51 -3.43 4.64 9.37
N ASN A 52 -4.12 5.61 9.98
CA ASN A 52 -3.69 7.00 10.08
C ASN A 52 -2.27 7.13 10.66
N LYS A 53 -1.96 6.37 11.73
CA LYS A 53 -0.64 6.35 12.37
C LYS A 53 0.50 5.87 11.46
N VAL A 54 0.18 5.12 10.41
CA VAL A 54 1.15 4.55 9.46
C VAL A 54 0.98 5.13 8.05
N ALA A 55 0.11 6.14 7.87
CA ALA A 55 -0.22 6.69 6.56
C ALA A 55 1.02 7.25 5.85
N ASP A 56 1.93 7.88 6.61
CA ASP A 56 3.18 8.44 6.07
C ASP A 56 4.17 7.36 5.55
N CYS A 57 3.99 6.11 5.99
CA CYS A 57 4.84 4.97 5.61
C CYS A 57 4.17 4.02 4.60
N CYS A 58 2.94 4.31 4.20
CA CYS A 58 2.13 3.50 3.28
C CYS A 58 1.90 4.22 1.94
N GLY A 59 1.36 3.49 0.98
CA GLY A 59 1.01 3.98 -0.35
C GLY A 59 2.07 3.73 -1.41
N VAL A 60 1.65 3.80 -2.66
CA VAL A 60 2.48 3.61 -3.86
C VAL A 60 3.69 4.58 -3.87
N PRO A 61 3.58 5.86 -3.47
CA PRO A 61 4.75 6.75 -3.46
C PRO A 61 5.86 6.28 -2.50
N GLN A 62 5.49 5.76 -1.32
CA GLN A 62 6.45 5.22 -0.35
C GLN A 62 7.08 3.91 -0.83
N LEU A 63 6.31 3.10 -1.57
CA LEU A 63 6.83 1.90 -2.23
C LEU A 63 7.92 2.24 -3.24
N THR A 64 7.64 3.17 -4.16
CA THR A 64 8.63 3.61 -5.15
C THR A 64 9.90 4.14 -4.48
N LYS A 65 9.75 5.01 -3.47
CA LYS A 65 10.89 5.56 -2.72
C LYS A 65 11.74 4.48 -2.05
N LYS A 66 11.12 3.48 -1.41
CA LYS A 66 11.87 2.37 -0.78
C LYS A 66 12.51 1.46 -1.82
N MET A 67 11.85 1.21 -2.96
CA MET A 67 12.44 0.46 -4.07
C MET A 67 13.68 1.17 -4.59
N ASP A 68 13.61 2.49 -4.81
CA ASP A 68 14.75 3.30 -5.25
C ASP A 68 15.89 3.26 -4.24
N GLN A 69 15.59 3.40 -2.94
CA GLN A 69 16.60 3.29 -1.89
C GLN A 69 17.29 1.92 -1.87
N VAL A 70 16.52 0.83 -2.00
CA VAL A 70 17.08 -0.53 -2.03
C VAL A 70 17.91 -0.76 -3.30
N PHE A 71 17.44 -0.25 -4.43
CA PHE A 71 18.12 -0.39 -5.71
C PHE A 71 19.44 0.38 -5.72
N VAL A 72 19.40 1.67 -5.36
CA VAL A 72 20.59 2.53 -5.26
C VAL A 72 21.56 2.01 -4.20
N SER A 73 21.08 1.63 -3.02
CA SER A 73 21.96 1.12 -1.95
C SER A 73 22.62 -0.22 -2.25
N LYS A 74 22.11 -1.01 -3.21
CA LYS A 74 22.69 -2.32 -3.56
C LYS A 74 23.50 -2.31 -4.85
N HIS A 75 23.35 -1.28 -5.68
CA HIS A 75 24.05 -1.16 -6.96
C HIS A 75 25.25 -0.20 -6.94
N PHE A 76 25.61 0.36 -5.78
CA PHE A 76 26.86 1.07 -5.55
C PHE A 76 27.68 0.41 -4.44
#